data_AF-A0A5S9MJG8-F1
#
_entry.id   AF-A0A5S9MJG8-F1
#
_cell.length_a   1.000
_cell.length_b   1.000
_cell.length_c   1.000
_cell.angle_alpha   90.00
_cell.angle_beta   90.00
_cell.angle_gamma   90.00
#
_symmetry.space_group_name_H-M   'P 1'
#
loop_
_entity.id
_entity.type
_entity.pdbx_description
1 polymer ?
#
loop_
_entity_poly.entity_id
_entity_poly.type
_entity_poly.pdbx_seq_one_letter_code
_entity_poly.pdbx_strand_id
1 'polypeptide(L)' 'MVSYPVGRYNKETLKLAKEAGYQMAVTTEPGHAKKEQGMMSLHRVRISPGLSPESFGRLVEGK' A
#
# COMPACT_ATOMS: atom_id res chain seq x y z
N MET A 1 3.26 10.96 3.15
CA MET A 1 2.47 9.77 2.75
C MET A 1 1.29 9.65 3.69
N VAL A 2 0.15 9.11 3.24
CA VAL A 2 -0.97 8.71 4.11
C VAL A 2 -1.26 7.20 3.98
N SER A 3 -1.71 6.55 5.05
CA SER A 3 -2.24 5.18 5.02
C SER A 3 -3.71 5.23 5.37
N TYR A 4 -4.56 4.71 4.49
CA TYR A 4 -5.99 4.75 4.73
C TYR A 4 -6.37 3.78 5.85
N PRO A 5 -7.14 4.23 6.87
CA PRO A 5 -7.59 3.37 7.96
C PRO A 5 -8.28 2.14 7.42
N VAL A 6 -7.84 0.96 7.88
CA VAL A 6 -8.33 -0.36 7.43
C VAL A 6 -8.38 -0.53 5.90
N GLY A 7 -7.58 0.24 5.15
CA GLY A 7 -7.52 0.21 3.69
C GLY A 7 -8.77 0.69 2.97
N ARG A 8 -9.71 1.35 3.65
CA ARG A 8 -10.92 1.88 3.03
C ARG A 8 -10.66 3.24 2.40
N TYR A 9 -10.98 3.38 1.12
CA TYR A 9 -10.89 4.62 0.38
C TYR A 9 -11.90 4.60 -0.77
N ASN A 10 -12.20 5.76 -1.32
CA ASN A 10 -12.95 5.91 -2.56
C ASN A 10 -12.33 7.02 -3.42
N LYS A 11 -12.93 7.32 -4.57
CA LYS A 11 -12.43 8.36 -5.48
C LYS A 11 -12.25 9.72 -4.80
N GLU A 12 -13.16 10.10 -3.91
CA GLU A 12 -13.10 11.37 -3.18
C GLU A 12 -11.95 11.37 -2.17
N THR A 13 -11.74 10.26 -1.46
CA THR A 13 -10.61 10.12 -0.53
C THR A 13 -9.26 10.32 -1.24
N LEU A 14 -9.10 9.73 -2.44
CA LEU A 14 -7.87 9.87 -3.24
C LEU A 14 -7.63 11.33 -3.67
N LYS A 15 -8.69 12.02 -4.08
CA LYS A 15 -8.65 13.42 -4.50
C LYS A 15 -8.27 14.32 -3.32
N LEU A 16 -8.96 14.19 -2.19
CA LEU A 16 -8.69 14.97 -0.98
C LEU A 16 -7.28 14.73 -0.44
N ALA A 17 -6.77 13.50 -0.50
CA ALA A 17 -5.39 13.20 -0.12
C ALA A 17 -4.38 13.98 -0.96
N LYS A 18 -4.61 14.07 -2.28
CA LYS A 18 -3.77 14.86 -3.19
C LYS A 18 -3.89 16.36 -2.92
N GLU A 19 -5.10 16.87 -2.73
CA GLU A 19 -5.37 18.30 -2.43
C GLU A 19 -4.77 18.74 -1.10
N ALA A 20 -4.74 17.85 -0.10
CA ALA A 20 -4.07 18.06 1.18
C ALA A 20 -2.53 18.03 1.09
N GLY A 21 -1.95 17.86 -0.10
CA GLY A 21 -0.51 17.93 -0.34
C GLY A 21 0.24 16.61 -0.14
N TYR A 22 -0.44 15.50 0.15
CA TYR A 22 0.23 14.20 0.20
C TYR A 22 0.75 13.83 -1.18
N GLN A 23 1.98 13.30 -1.22
CA GLN A 23 2.63 12.87 -2.47
C GLN A 23 2.34 11.40 -2.82
N MET A 24 1.90 10.62 -1.83
CA MET A 24 1.55 9.22 -2.01
C MET A 24 0.66 8.69 -0.88
N ALA A 25 -0.06 7.61 -1.16
CA ALA A 25 -0.83 6.87 -0.17
C ALA A 25 -0.80 5.37 -0.39
N VAL A 26 -1.00 4.62 0.68
CA VAL A 26 -0.98 3.14 0.70
C VAL A 26 -2.31 2.56 1.18
N THR A 27 -2.73 1.47 0.54
CA THR A 27 -3.99 0.76 0.81
C THR A 27 -3.72 -0.54 1.60
N THR A 28 -4.71 -1.41 1.75
CA THR A 28 -4.49 -2.81 2.18
C THR A 28 -4.71 -3.81 1.05
N GLU A 29 -4.75 -3.34 -0.20
CA GLU A 29 -4.79 -4.23 -1.36
C GLU A 29 -3.47 -5.00 -1.44
N PRO A 30 -3.53 -6.33 -1.64
CA PRO A 30 -2.34 -7.16 -1.61
C PRO A 30 -1.45 -6.93 -2.83
N GLY A 31 -0.14 -6.98 -2.60
CA GLY A 31 0.87 -7.03 -3.66
C GLY A 31 1.92 -5.92 -3.54
N HIS A 32 2.93 -6.02 -4.40
CA HIS A 32 3.96 -5.00 -4.50
C HIS A 32 3.41 -3.73 -5.14
N ALA A 33 3.90 -2.58 -4.66
CA ALA A 33 3.56 -1.29 -5.22
C ALA A 33 4.09 -1.17 -6.66
N LYS A 34 3.27 -0.66 -7.57
CA LYS A 34 3.64 -0.40 -8.97
C LYS A 34 3.16 0.98 -9.42
N LYS A 35 3.83 1.57 -10.41
CA LYS A 35 3.49 2.93 -10.87
C LYS A 35 2.07 3.02 -11.45
N GLU A 36 1.59 1.96 -12.07
CA GLU A 36 0.28 1.90 -12.73
C GLU A 36 -0.89 1.92 -11.74
N GLN A 37 -0.64 1.59 -10.46
CA GLN A 37 -1.63 1.69 -9.38
C GLN A 37 -2.02 3.14 -9.06
N GLY A 38 -1.17 4.10 -9.46
CA GLY A 38 -1.30 5.50 -9.09
C GLY A 38 -0.74 5.79 -7.69
N MET A 39 -0.15 6.96 -7.52
CA MET A 39 0.57 7.33 -6.29
C MET A 39 -0.31 7.37 -5.04
N MET A 40 -1.63 7.54 -5.17
CA MET A 40 -2.56 7.61 -4.04
C MET A 40 -3.22 6.27 -3.67
N SER A 41 -2.82 5.17 -4.31
CA SER A 41 -3.48 3.86 -4.14
C SER A 41 -2.49 2.70 -4.21
N LEU A 42 -1.26 2.90 -3.70
CA LEU A 42 -0.22 1.88 -3.75
C LEU A 42 -0.57 0.68 -2.86
N HIS A 43 -0.33 -0.53 -3.38
CA HIS A 43 -0.57 -1.78 -2.68
C HIS A 43 0.44 -1.99 -1.54
N ARG A 44 0.11 -2.89 -0.61
CA ARG A 44 1.03 -3.33 0.44
C ARG A 44 1.11 -4.84 0.53
N VAL A 45 2.29 -5.30 0.87
CA VAL A 45 2.52 -6.70 1.24
C VAL A 45 2.30 -6.85 2.74
N ARG A 46 1.42 -7.79 3.13
CA ARG A 46 1.05 -8.02 4.53
C ARG A 46 2.09 -8.92 5.19
N ILE A 47 2.62 -8.46 6.33
CA ILE A 47 3.38 -9.31 7.25
C ILE A 47 2.42 -9.89 8.28
N SER A 48 2.32 -11.22 8.32
CA SER A 48 1.48 -11.95 9.26
C SER A 48 2.33 -12.58 10.37
N PRO A 49 1.77 -12.83 11.56
CA PRO A 49 2.45 -13.63 12.58
C PRO A 49 2.86 -15.01 12.04
N GLY A 50 4.03 -15.49 12.46
CA GLY A 50 4.54 -16.81 12.07
C GLY A 50 5.34 -16.86 10.77
N LEU A 51 5.60 -15.74 10.10
CA LEU A 51 6.55 -15.74 8.98
C LEU A 51 7.97 -16.08 9.44
N SER A 52 8.59 -17.07 8.79
CA SER A 52 10.02 -17.33 8.97
C SER A 52 10.84 -16.23 8.29
N PRO A 53 12.12 -16.02 8.69
CA PRO A 53 13.02 -15.10 8.00
C PRO A 53 13.15 -15.38 6.49
N GLU A 54 13.14 -16.66 6.10
CA GLU A 54 13.21 -17.06 4.68
C GLU A 54 11.94 -16.66 3.92
N SER A 55 10.75 -16.95 4.48
CA SER A 55 9.49 -16.55 3.86
C SER A 55 9.34 -15.03 3.78
N PHE A 56 9.82 -14.32 4.80
CA PHE A 56 9.90 -12.86 4.77
C PHE A 56 10.82 -12.36 3.65
N GLY A 57 11.99 -12.97 3.47
CA GLY A 57 12.92 -12.64 2.40
C GLY A 57 12.29 -12.72 1.03
N ARG A 58 11.65 -13.86 0.70
CA ARG A 58 10.94 -14.04 -0.59
C ARG A 58 9.86 -12.99 -0.81
N LEU A 59 9.09 -12.72 0.25
CA LEU A 59 8.01 -11.74 0.25
C LEU A 59 8.51 -10.31 -0.01
N VAL A 60 9.67 -9.91 0.52
CA VAL A 60 10.26 -8.58 0.28
C VAL A 60 10.88 -8.47 -1.10
N GLU A 61 11.54 -9.53 -1.56
CA GLU A 61 12.17 -9.58 -2.89
C GLU A 61 11.16 -9.60 -4.05
N GLY A 62 9.89 -9.93 -3.77
CA GLY A 62 8.85 -10.07 -4.79
C GLY A 62 9.10 -11.22 -5.75
N LYS A 63 9.75 -12.28 -5.24
CA LYS A 63 10.02 -13.53 -5.94
C LYS A 63 9.04 -14.62 -5.51
#